data_AF-A0A2M9C9A8-F1
#
_entry.id   AF-A0A2M9C9A8-F1
#
_cell.length_a   1.000
_cell.length_b   1.000
_cell.length_c   1.000
_cell.angle_alpha   90.00
_cell.angle_beta   90.00
_cell.angle_gamma   90.00
#
_symmetry.space_group_name_H-M   'P 1'
#
loop_
_entity.id
_entity.type
_entity.pdbx_description
1 polymer ?
#
loop_
_entity_poly.entity_id
_entity_poly.type
_entity_poly.pdbx_seq_one_letter_code
_entity_poly.pdbx_strand_id
1 'polypeptide(L)'
;MAIKLAIIFIFLYSFISRKLDLAVSFLIFRQQRTSMKNLIFLNLLLLLLVNCNNKDKTKELALKEQQLLEKEKLFAQKEAEYNALLKMRDSIFNTQHADSIKIIKWPDSIAGSWTGKVVCTESNCSDYVVGDQRTDIWEFASDSIQLFTKIINNNNLVRSYSGNFENNEIRLNFKTDSTAKKKVDMNVLLNDISADKIRGTRTIAVDNCMAKFSVELIRSKK
;
A
#
# COMPACT_ATOMS: atom_id res chain seq x y z
N MET A 1 -57.31 -19.07 -9.22
CA MET A 1 -57.71 -17.92 -10.07
C MET A 1 -56.84 -17.77 -11.34
N ALA A 2 -55.54 -18.09 -11.30
CA ALA A 2 -54.63 -17.94 -12.46
C ALA A 2 -54.88 -18.90 -13.65
N ILE A 3 -55.37 -20.13 -13.42
CA ILE A 3 -55.59 -21.11 -14.50
C ILE A 3 -56.80 -20.75 -15.40
N LYS A 4 -57.82 -20.09 -14.85
CA LYS A 4 -58.98 -19.62 -15.63
C LYS A 4 -58.61 -18.49 -16.62
N LEU A 5 -57.64 -17.64 -16.27
CA LEU A 5 -57.16 -16.57 -17.16
C LEU A 5 -56.29 -17.09 -18.31
N ALA A 6 -55.49 -18.14 -18.08
CA ALA A 6 -54.64 -18.73 -19.12
C ALA A 6 -55.46 -19.45 -20.22
N ILE A 7 -56.53 -20.14 -19.83
CA ILE A 7 -57.45 -20.80 -20.78
C ILE A 7 -58.21 -19.76 -21.61
N ILE A 8 -58.67 -18.67 -20.99
CA ILE A 8 -59.31 -17.54 -21.71
C ILE A 8 -58.34 -16.90 -22.71
N PHE A 9 -57.06 -16.72 -22.35
CA PHE A 9 -56.05 -16.20 -23.27
C PHE A 9 -55.76 -17.14 -24.44
N ILE A 10 -55.70 -18.46 -24.22
CA ILE A 10 -55.49 -19.45 -25.30
C ILE A 10 -56.73 -19.52 -26.22
N PHE A 11 -57.94 -19.43 -25.67
CA PHE A 11 -59.17 -19.37 -26.47
C PHE A 11 -59.30 -18.05 -27.25
N LEU A 12 -58.91 -16.90 -26.66
CA LEU A 12 -58.83 -15.62 -27.37
C LEU A 12 -57.77 -15.66 -28.48
N TYR A 13 -56.60 -16.26 -28.22
CA TYR A 13 -55.52 -16.36 -29.21
C TYR A 13 -55.91 -17.30 -30.37
N SER A 14 -56.58 -18.42 -30.10
CA SER A 14 -57.05 -19.33 -31.16
C SER A 14 -58.27 -18.78 -31.92
N PHE A 15 -59.13 -18.01 -31.26
CA PHE A 15 -60.29 -17.34 -31.89
C PHE A 15 -59.85 -16.16 -32.76
N ILE A 16 -58.83 -15.40 -32.34
CA ILE A 16 -58.20 -14.35 -33.14
C ILE A 16 -57.44 -14.99 -34.32
N SER A 17 -56.69 -16.08 -34.10
CA SER A 17 -55.97 -16.79 -35.17
C SER A 17 -56.93 -17.39 -36.21
N ARG A 18 -58.05 -17.99 -35.81
CA ARG A 18 -59.07 -18.52 -36.76
C ARG A 18 -59.83 -17.42 -37.49
N LYS A 19 -60.10 -16.27 -36.86
CA LYS A 19 -60.66 -15.09 -37.55
C LYS A 19 -59.65 -14.48 -38.52
N LEU A 20 -58.36 -14.53 -38.22
CA LEU A 20 -57.30 -14.09 -39.13
C LEU A 20 -57.19 -15.03 -40.34
N ASP A 21 -57.29 -16.35 -40.16
CA ASP A 21 -57.28 -17.31 -41.27
C ASP A 21 -58.54 -17.24 -42.16
N LEU A 22 -59.72 -16.99 -41.58
CA LEU A 22 -60.96 -16.75 -42.34
C LEU A 22 -60.96 -15.39 -43.06
N ALA A 23 -60.36 -14.36 -42.48
CA ALA A 23 -60.17 -13.06 -43.14
C ALA A 23 -59.12 -13.12 -44.26
N VAL A 24 -58.04 -13.90 -44.07
CA VAL A 24 -57.03 -14.16 -45.10
C VAL A 24 -57.62 -14.99 -46.25
N SER A 25 -58.45 -15.99 -45.97
CA SER A 25 -59.12 -16.78 -47.02
C SER A 25 -60.21 -15.98 -47.78
N PHE A 26 -60.95 -15.08 -47.11
CA PHE A 26 -61.88 -14.15 -47.77
C PHE A 26 -61.18 -13.04 -48.58
N LEU A 27 -60.00 -12.59 -48.14
CA LEU A 27 -59.15 -11.66 -48.90
C LEU A 27 -58.50 -12.34 -50.13
N ILE A 28 -58.26 -13.65 -50.07
CA ILE A 28 -57.76 -14.44 -51.20
C ILE A 28 -58.85 -14.66 -52.27
N PHE A 29 -60.15 -14.63 -51.91
CA PHE A 29 -61.24 -14.90 -52.86
C PHE A 29 -61.88 -13.67 -53.52
N ARG A 30 -61.51 -12.43 -53.14
CA ARG A 30 -62.14 -11.20 -53.67
C ARG A 30 -61.23 -10.27 -54.47
N GLN A 31 -59.95 -10.61 -54.66
CA GLN A 31 -59.02 -9.76 -55.41
C GLN A 31 -58.35 -10.54 -56.54
N GLN A 32 -59.17 -10.97 -57.49
CA GLN A 32 -58.72 -11.06 -58.88
C GLN A 32 -58.18 -9.66 -59.26
N ARG A 33 -56.91 -9.60 -59.68
CA ARG A 33 -56.23 -8.42 -60.27
C ARG A 33 -55.58 -7.43 -59.28
N THR A 34 -54.45 -7.78 -58.65
CA THR A 34 -53.34 -6.84 -58.38
C THR A 34 -51.98 -7.53 -58.22
N SER A 35 -51.12 -7.38 -59.25
CA SER A 35 -49.64 -7.43 -59.31
C SER A 35 -48.84 -8.29 -58.29
N MET A 36 -48.14 -9.32 -58.80
CA MET A 36 -47.11 -10.11 -58.08
C MET A 36 -46.01 -9.29 -57.37
N LYS A 37 -45.87 -8.00 -57.69
CA LYS A 37 -44.84 -7.12 -57.12
C LYS A 37 -45.06 -6.81 -55.63
N ASN A 38 -46.32 -6.72 -55.17
CA ASN A 38 -46.63 -6.37 -53.77
C ASN A 38 -46.47 -7.55 -52.80
N LEU A 39 -46.65 -8.79 -53.27
CA LEU A 39 -46.44 -10.00 -52.45
C LEU A 39 -44.96 -10.29 -52.20
N ILE A 40 -44.10 -10.00 -53.19
CA ILE A 40 -42.65 -10.09 -53.07
C ILE A 40 -42.13 -9.01 -52.12
N PHE A 41 -42.66 -7.79 -52.20
CA PHE A 41 -42.27 -6.70 -51.30
C PHE A 41 -42.63 -7.00 -49.84
N LEU A 42 -43.80 -7.61 -49.59
CA LEU A 42 -44.22 -8.02 -48.25
C LEU A 42 -43.36 -9.17 -47.69
N ASN A 43 -42.98 -10.15 -48.52
CA ASN A 43 -42.06 -11.22 -48.12
C ASN A 43 -40.64 -10.70 -47.87
N LEU A 44 -40.16 -9.74 -48.65
CA LEU A 44 -38.86 -9.09 -48.45
C LEU A 44 -38.84 -8.29 -47.14
N LEU A 45 -39.95 -7.64 -46.78
CA LEU A 45 -40.09 -6.93 -45.51
C LEU A 45 -40.14 -7.89 -44.31
N LEU A 46 -40.77 -9.07 -44.45
CA LEU A 46 -40.73 -10.10 -43.42
C LEU A 46 -39.34 -10.71 -43.23
N LEU A 47 -38.56 -10.90 -44.31
CA LEU A 47 -37.18 -11.41 -44.26
C LEU A 47 -36.22 -10.46 -43.52
N LEU A 48 -36.46 -9.14 -43.57
CA LEU A 48 -35.66 -8.15 -42.85
C LEU A 48 -35.91 -8.16 -41.33
N LEU A 49 -37.05 -8.69 -40.86
CA LEU A 49 -37.40 -8.74 -39.44
C LEU A 49 -36.86 -9.99 -38.72
N VAL A 50 -36.35 -10.99 -39.44
CA VAL A 50 -35.85 -12.26 -38.86
C VAL A 50 -34.42 -12.14 -38.33
N ASN A 51 -33.68 -11.06 -38.61
CA ASN A 51 -32.26 -10.95 -38.25
C ASN A 51 -31.95 -10.23 -36.91
N CYS A 52 -32.91 -10.17 -35.98
CA CYS A 52 -32.77 -9.41 -34.73
C CYS A 52 -32.93 -10.29 -33.49
N ASN A 53 -32.05 -11.28 -33.28
CA ASN A 53 -31.87 -11.92 -31.96
C ASN A 53 -30.55 -12.70 -31.84
N ASN A 54 -29.41 -12.03 -32.02
CA ASN A 54 -28.10 -12.68 -31.88
C ASN A 54 -27.68 -12.71 -30.40
N LYS A 55 -28.20 -13.70 -29.65
CA LYS A 55 -27.97 -13.90 -28.21
C LYS A 55 -26.49 -14.14 -27.85
N ASP A 56 -25.66 -14.53 -28.81
CA ASP A 56 -24.24 -14.77 -28.56
C ASP A 56 -23.45 -13.46 -28.52
N LYS A 57 -23.80 -12.49 -29.37
CA LYS A 57 -23.23 -11.14 -29.32
C LYS A 57 -23.56 -10.42 -28.02
N THR A 58 -24.77 -10.59 -27.47
CA THR A 58 -25.14 -9.94 -26.21
C THR A 58 -24.39 -10.50 -25.01
N LYS A 59 -24.10 -11.80 -24.98
CA LYS A 59 -23.27 -12.43 -23.95
C LYS A 59 -21.81 -11.99 -24.03
N GLU A 60 -21.25 -11.91 -25.24
CA GLU A 60 -19.88 -11.42 -25.44
C GLU A 60 -19.73 -9.96 -25.00
N LEU A 61 -20.72 -9.11 -25.32
CA LEU A 61 -20.75 -7.71 -24.88
C LEU A 61 -20.86 -7.60 -23.36
N ALA A 62 -21.75 -8.35 -22.71
CA ALA A 62 -21.90 -8.33 -21.26
C ALA A 62 -20.61 -8.75 -20.52
N LEU A 63 -19.89 -9.75 -21.06
CA LEU A 63 -18.61 -10.19 -20.50
C LEU A 63 -17.52 -9.12 -20.65
N LYS A 64 -17.47 -8.43 -21.80
CA LYS A 64 -16.55 -7.30 -22.00
C LYS A 64 -16.88 -6.12 -21.08
N GLU A 65 -18.16 -5.78 -20.91
CA GLU A 65 -18.60 -4.72 -20.00
C GLU A 65 -18.18 -5.03 -18.55
N GLN A 66 -18.36 -6.28 -18.10
CA GLN A 66 -17.93 -6.69 -16.77
C GLN A 66 -16.40 -6.56 -16.59
N GLN A 67 -15.62 -7.01 -17.58
CA GLN A 67 -14.15 -6.89 -17.55
C GLN A 67 -13.68 -5.44 -17.54
N LEU A 68 -14.36 -4.55 -18.28
CA LEU A 68 -14.05 -3.12 -18.28
C LEU A 68 -14.35 -2.50 -16.92
N LEU A 69 -15.48 -2.84 -16.31
CA LEU A 69 -15.88 -2.34 -15.00
C LEU A 69 -14.92 -2.78 -13.88
N GLU A 70 -14.41 -4.02 -13.95
CA GLU A 70 -13.36 -4.48 -13.03
C GLU A 70 -12.05 -3.72 -13.19
N LYS A 71 -11.64 -3.43 -14.44
CA LYS A 71 -10.45 -2.62 -14.71
C LYS A 71 -10.62 -1.18 -14.23
N GLU A 72 -11.78 -0.56 -14.44
CA GLU A 72 -12.07 0.79 -13.96
C GLU A 72 -11.97 0.89 -12.43
N LYS A 73 -12.48 -0.12 -11.71
CA LYS A 73 -12.33 -0.20 -10.24
C LYS A 73 -10.86 -0.29 -9.81
N LEU A 74 -10.07 -1.11 -10.48
CA LEU A 74 -8.63 -1.24 -10.20
C LEU A 74 -7.88 0.06 -10.48
N PHE A 75 -8.20 0.75 -11.57
CA PHE A 75 -7.61 2.07 -11.88
C PHE A 75 -7.99 3.11 -10.82
N ALA A 76 -9.25 3.18 -10.42
CA ALA A 76 -9.70 4.10 -9.36
C ALA A 76 -8.96 3.85 -8.04
N GLN A 77 -8.73 2.59 -7.66
CA GLN A 77 -7.94 2.26 -6.48
C GLN A 77 -6.48 2.72 -6.63
N LYS A 78 -5.85 2.45 -7.78
CA LYS A 78 -4.45 2.84 -8.03
C LYS A 78 -4.26 4.36 -8.07
N GLU A 79 -5.21 5.08 -8.64
CA GLU A 79 -5.20 6.54 -8.66
C GLU A 79 -5.38 7.11 -7.24
N ALA A 80 -6.26 6.52 -6.42
CA ALA A 80 -6.42 6.92 -5.03
C ALA A 80 -5.14 6.68 -4.21
N GLU A 81 -4.49 5.53 -4.37
CA GLU A 81 -3.19 5.21 -3.75
C GLU A 81 -2.11 6.22 -4.19
N TYR A 82 -2.01 6.49 -5.49
CA TYR A 82 -1.06 7.45 -6.05
C TYR A 82 -1.28 8.86 -5.50
N ASN A 83 -2.52 9.33 -5.48
CA ASN A 83 -2.87 10.65 -4.95
C ASN A 83 -2.60 10.75 -3.43
N ALA A 84 -2.77 9.67 -2.67
CA ALA A 84 -2.41 9.64 -1.26
C ALA A 84 -0.89 9.77 -1.06
N LEU A 85 -0.08 9.10 -1.89
CA LEU A 85 1.38 9.20 -1.87
C LEU A 85 1.86 10.61 -2.24
N LEU A 86 1.26 11.24 -3.25
CA LEU A 86 1.59 12.62 -3.60
C LEU A 86 1.29 13.59 -2.45
N LYS A 87 0.12 13.47 -1.81
CA LYS A 87 -0.24 14.29 -0.65
C LYS A 87 0.73 14.12 0.52
N MET A 88 1.19 12.89 0.76
CA MET A 88 2.20 12.61 1.80
C MET A 88 3.56 13.22 1.45
N ARG A 89 3.99 13.13 0.20
CA ARG A 89 5.21 13.80 -0.27
C ARG A 89 5.09 15.31 -0.06
N ASP A 90 4.01 15.91 -0.53
CA ASP A 90 3.83 17.35 -0.47
C ASP A 90 3.76 17.87 0.98
N SER A 91 3.21 17.09 1.92
CA SER A 91 3.21 17.45 3.35
C SER A 91 4.60 17.42 3.99
N ILE A 92 5.48 16.52 3.57
CA ILE A 92 6.88 16.44 4.04
C ILE A 92 7.69 17.64 3.52
N PHE A 93 7.53 18.00 2.25
CA PHE A 93 8.31 19.10 1.66
C PHE A 93 7.78 20.47 2.07
N ASN A 94 6.46 20.66 2.17
CA ASN A 94 5.88 21.93 2.63
C ASN A 94 6.19 22.26 4.10
N THR A 95 6.55 21.27 4.94
CA THR A 95 7.06 21.54 6.30
C THR A 95 8.55 21.89 6.31
N GLN A 96 9.29 21.64 5.23
CA GLN A 96 10.74 21.87 5.12
C GLN A 96 11.12 23.16 4.39
N HIS A 97 10.18 23.83 3.72
CA HIS A 97 10.43 25.08 2.96
C HIS A 97 10.30 26.36 3.81
N ALA A 98 10.99 26.40 4.96
CA ALA A 98 11.40 27.66 5.58
C ALA A 98 12.85 27.92 5.15
N ASP A 99 13.08 29.03 4.45
CA ASP A 99 14.35 29.38 3.83
C ASP A 99 15.56 29.22 4.79
N SER A 100 16.55 28.44 4.35
CA SER A 100 17.72 27.89 5.06
C SER A 100 17.52 26.51 5.69
N ILE A 101 17.92 25.46 4.96
CA ILE A 101 18.13 24.12 5.53
C ILE A 101 19.30 24.24 6.49
N LYS A 102 19.01 24.39 7.79
CA LYS A 102 20.02 24.34 8.85
C LYS A 102 20.58 22.92 8.87
N ILE A 103 21.75 22.73 8.26
CA ILE A 103 22.43 21.43 8.21
C ILE A 103 22.79 21.05 9.65
N ILE A 104 22.14 20.01 10.17
CA ILE A 104 22.38 19.51 11.51
C ILE A 104 23.66 18.66 11.47
N LYS A 105 24.71 19.09 12.16
CA LYS A 105 25.99 18.36 12.24
C LYS A 105 26.42 18.16 13.68
N TRP A 106 27.12 17.06 13.93
CA TRP A 106 27.82 16.88 15.20
C TRP A 106 28.88 17.98 15.36
N PRO A 107 29.10 18.49 16.58
CA PRO A 107 30.27 19.33 16.87
C PRO A 107 31.56 18.59 16.52
N ASP A 108 32.59 19.31 16.06
CA ASP A 108 33.89 18.74 15.66
C ASP A 108 34.60 17.98 16.79
N SER A 109 34.26 18.29 18.05
CA SER A 109 34.74 17.56 19.23
C SER A 109 34.18 16.14 19.33
N ILE A 110 32.97 15.90 18.83
CA ILE A 110 32.26 14.61 18.92
C ILE A 110 32.33 13.85 17.59
N ALA A 111 32.28 14.56 16.46
CA ALA A 111 32.28 13.96 15.14
C ALA A 111 33.47 13.02 14.91
N GLY A 112 33.22 11.93 14.17
CA GLY A 112 34.23 10.95 13.78
C GLY A 112 34.15 9.63 14.55
N SER A 113 35.26 8.89 14.52
CA SER A 113 35.33 7.51 15.03
C SER A 113 35.86 7.44 16.47
N TRP A 114 35.20 6.61 17.27
CA TRP A 114 35.50 6.36 18.66
C TRP A 114 35.58 4.85 18.90
N THR A 115 36.49 4.42 19.76
CA THR A 115 36.55 3.05 20.26
C THR A 115 35.64 2.93 21.47
N GLY A 116 34.53 2.24 21.34
CA GLY A 116 33.54 2.06 22.39
C GLY A 116 33.70 0.74 23.13
N LYS A 117 33.90 0.80 24.43
CA LYS A 117 33.81 -0.31 25.37
C LYS A 117 32.45 -0.27 26.06
N VAL A 118 31.67 -1.33 25.90
CA VAL A 118 30.34 -1.48 26.49
C VAL A 118 30.38 -2.65 27.47
N VAL A 119 29.94 -2.43 28.72
CA VAL A 119 29.94 -3.46 29.77
C VAL A 119 28.54 -3.60 30.35
N CYS A 120 28.01 -4.82 30.40
CA CYS A 120 26.72 -5.08 31.04
C CYS A 120 26.82 -4.93 32.56
N THR A 121 26.03 -4.03 33.13
CA THR A 121 26.04 -3.74 34.57
C THR A 121 24.81 -4.31 35.28
N GLU A 122 23.67 -4.36 34.59
CA GLU A 122 22.42 -4.91 35.11
C GLU A 122 21.71 -5.65 33.96
N SER A 123 21.14 -6.81 34.23
CA SER A 123 20.35 -7.55 33.24
C SER A 123 19.37 -8.49 33.92
N ASN A 124 18.14 -8.53 33.42
CA ASN A 124 17.19 -9.61 33.67
C ASN A 124 16.98 -10.49 32.42
N CYS A 125 17.86 -10.38 31.42
CA CYS A 125 17.77 -11.07 30.14
C CYS A 125 18.64 -12.31 30.07
N SER A 126 18.12 -13.37 29.47
CA SER A 126 18.89 -14.59 29.16
C SER A 126 20.08 -14.30 28.24
N ASP A 127 19.93 -13.33 27.34
CA ASP A 127 20.88 -13.04 26.27
C ASP A 127 22.03 -12.12 26.71
N TYR A 128 21.97 -11.57 27.93
CA TYR A 128 22.95 -10.60 28.45
C TYR A 128 23.34 -10.95 29.88
N VAL A 129 24.62 -11.26 30.09
CA VAL A 129 25.16 -11.60 31.41
C VAL A 129 25.89 -10.40 32.00
N VAL A 130 25.67 -10.12 33.28
CA VAL A 130 26.37 -9.04 33.98
C VAL A 130 27.88 -9.31 33.95
N GLY A 131 28.65 -8.30 33.52
CA GLY A 131 30.08 -8.42 33.27
C GLY A 131 30.45 -8.66 31.80
N ASP A 132 29.49 -8.98 30.93
CA ASP A 132 29.73 -9.08 29.49
C ASP A 132 30.30 -7.77 28.96
N GLN A 133 31.42 -7.86 28.25
CA GLN A 133 32.08 -6.71 27.64
C GLN A 133 32.18 -6.88 26.12
N ARG A 134 31.97 -5.77 25.40
CA ARG A 134 32.12 -5.69 23.95
C ARG A 134 32.86 -4.43 23.58
N THR A 135 33.71 -4.55 22.57
CA THR A 135 34.44 -3.42 22.00
C THR A 135 34.03 -3.27 20.56
N ASP A 136 33.48 -2.10 20.21
CA ASP A 136 33.01 -1.77 18.87
C ASP A 136 33.52 -0.38 18.47
N ILE A 137 33.55 -0.10 17.17
CA ILE A 137 33.83 1.25 16.66
C ILE A 137 32.50 2.00 16.56
N TRP A 138 32.45 3.20 17.15
CA TRP A 138 31.31 4.10 17.13
C TRP A 138 31.66 5.28 16.22
N GLU A 139 30.95 5.45 15.12
CA GLU A 139 31.14 6.54 14.18
C GLU A 139 30.00 7.54 14.29
N PHE A 140 30.28 8.73 14.83
CA PHE A 140 29.35 9.86 14.88
C PHE A 140 29.39 10.61 13.56
N ALA A 141 28.33 10.48 12.79
CA ALA A 141 28.19 11.09 11.47
C ALA A 141 26.82 11.78 11.36
N SER A 142 26.72 12.67 10.39
CA SER A 142 25.50 13.44 10.14
C SER A 142 25.25 13.48 8.65
N ASP A 143 23.98 13.42 8.25
CA ASP A 143 23.58 13.75 6.89
C ASP A 143 23.03 15.19 6.85
N SER A 144 22.31 15.57 5.79
CA SER A 144 21.76 16.92 5.66
C SER A 144 20.61 17.22 6.61
N ILE A 145 20.03 16.20 7.28
CA ILE A 145 18.74 16.29 7.96
C ILE A 145 18.79 15.75 9.39
N GLN A 146 19.68 14.80 9.70
CA GLN A 146 19.74 14.09 10.97
C GLN A 146 21.16 13.76 11.42
N LEU A 147 21.32 13.68 12.73
CA LEU A 147 22.48 13.11 13.37
C LEU A 147 22.27 11.60 13.52
N PHE A 148 23.31 10.82 13.28
CA PHE A 148 23.27 9.37 13.53
C PHE A 148 24.62 8.86 14.03
N THR A 149 24.60 7.68 14.63
CA THR A 149 25.80 7.00 15.10
C THR A 149 25.80 5.56 14.63
N LYS A 150 26.84 5.18 13.89
CA LYS A 150 27.02 3.81 13.40
C LYS A 150 27.89 3.02 14.36
N ILE A 151 27.49 1.78 14.61
CA ILE A 151 28.29 0.79 15.33
C ILE A 151 28.88 -0.17 14.32
N ILE A 152 30.20 -0.23 14.26
CA ILE A 152 30.96 -1.02 13.30
C ILE A 152 31.79 -2.04 14.08
N ASN A 153 31.68 -3.31 13.71
CA ASN A 153 32.47 -4.40 14.25
C ASN A 153 33.07 -5.20 13.09
N ASN A 154 34.39 -5.42 13.09
CA ASN A 154 35.09 -6.14 12.02
C ASN A 154 34.70 -5.67 10.61
N ASN A 155 34.68 -4.34 10.40
CA ASN A 155 34.30 -3.65 9.15
C ASN A 155 32.83 -3.84 8.70
N ASN A 156 31.99 -4.48 9.51
CA ASN A 156 30.58 -4.66 9.23
C ASN A 156 29.74 -3.67 10.04
N LEU A 157 28.75 -3.04 9.40
CA LEU A 157 27.76 -2.20 10.07
C LEU A 157 26.84 -3.10 10.92
N VAL A 158 26.95 -3.00 12.23
CA VAL A 158 26.15 -3.78 13.18
C VAL A 158 24.83 -3.07 13.47
N ARG A 159 24.84 -1.74 13.60
CA ARG A 159 23.67 -0.94 13.95
C ARG A 159 23.87 0.53 13.61
N SER A 160 22.78 1.22 13.32
CA SER A 160 22.74 2.68 13.24
C SER A 160 21.73 3.21 14.25
N TYR A 161 22.11 4.19 15.05
CA TYR A 161 21.22 4.92 15.94
C TYR A 161 20.88 6.28 15.36
N SER A 162 19.64 6.72 15.54
CA SER A 162 19.29 8.14 15.38
C SER A 162 19.80 8.90 16.59
N GLY A 163 20.43 10.05 16.37
CA GLY A 163 21.05 10.86 17.41
C GLY A 163 20.37 12.22 17.58
N ASN A 164 20.39 12.71 18.81
CA ASN A 164 20.13 14.10 19.15
C ASN A 164 21.23 14.63 20.08
N PHE A 165 21.56 15.91 19.96
CA PHE A 165 22.56 16.57 20.78
C PHE A 165 22.00 17.87 21.37
N GLU A 166 21.70 17.84 22.65
CA GLU A 166 21.13 18.97 23.38
C GLU A 166 21.73 19.03 24.79
N ASN A 167 21.97 20.23 25.32
CA ASN A 167 22.47 20.44 26.69
C ASN A 167 23.76 19.67 27.04
N ASN A 168 24.67 19.49 26.08
CA ASN A 168 25.88 18.68 26.23
C ASN A 168 25.60 17.21 26.58
N GLU A 169 24.44 16.70 26.16
CA GLU A 169 24.07 15.29 26.25
C GLU A 169 23.80 14.74 24.85
N ILE A 170 24.35 13.56 24.58
CA ILE A 170 24.06 12.82 23.35
C ILE A 170 23.01 11.77 23.67
N ARG A 171 21.88 11.83 22.98
CA ARG A 171 20.79 10.86 23.08
C ARG A 171 20.71 10.08 21.79
N LEU A 172 20.93 8.77 21.86
CA LEU A 172 20.85 7.88 20.71
C LEU A 172 19.69 6.91 20.89
N ASN A 173 18.86 6.73 19.87
CA ASN A 173 17.76 5.77 19.88
C ASN A 173 17.83 4.83 18.69
N PHE A 174 17.51 3.55 18.94
CA PHE A 174 17.24 2.56 17.92
C PHE A 174 16.00 1.78 18.30
N LYS A 175 15.06 1.68 17.38
CA LYS A 175 13.84 0.90 17.56
C LYS A 175 13.58 0.03 16.34
N THR A 176 13.26 -1.23 16.56
CA THR A 176 12.83 -2.14 15.49
C THR A 176 11.48 -1.73 14.94
N ASP A 177 11.26 -1.92 13.64
CA ASP A 177 9.98 -1.64 12.99
C ASP A 177 8.82 -2.53 13.51
N SER A 178 7.60 -2.22 13.07
CA SER A 178 6.38 -2.96 13.43
C SER A 178 6.31 -4.37 12.83
N THR A 179 7.12 -4.69 11.83
CA THR A 179 7.15 -6.02 11.18
C THR A 179 8.16 -6.99 11.79
N ALA A 180 9.10 -6.49 12.59
CA ALA A 180 10.12 -7.31 13.24
C ALA A 180 9.51 -8.32 14.22
N LYS A 181 10.01 -9.57 14.17
CA LYS A 181 9.58 -10.67 15.04
C LYS A 181 9.84 -10.42 16.53
N LYS A 182 10.91 -9.70 16.86
CA LYS A 182 11.31 -9.33 18.22
C LYS A 182 11.36 -7.81 18.30
N LYS A 183 10.60 -7.20 19.22
CA LYS A 183 10.59 -5.75 19.41
C LYS A 183 11.73 -5.36 20.32
N VAL A 184 12.61 -4.52 19.80
CA VAL A 184 13.78 -4.04 20.55
C VAL A 184 13.79 -2.52 20.52
N ASP A 185 13.90 -1.93 21.70
CA ASP A 185 14.10 -0.50 21.92
C ASP A 185 15.44 -0.32 22.65
N MET A 186 16.33 0.46 22.06
CA MET A 186 17.65 0.73 22.61
C MET A 186 17.83 2.23 22.75
N ASN A 187 18.21 2.66 23.94
CA ASN A 187 18.49 4.04 24.26
C ASN A 187 19.93 4.16 24.77
N VAL A 188 20.69 5.12 24.26
CA VAL A 188 22.01 5.48 24.78
C VAL A 188 21.94 6.93 25.23
N LEU A 189 22.36 7.17 26.45
CA LEU A 189 22.54 8.51 27.00
C LEU A 189 24.02 8.68 27.31
N LEU A 190 24.68 9.61 26.63
CA LEU A 190 26.07 9.99 26.91
C LEU A 190 26.06 11.42 27.44
N ASN A 191 26.32 11.58 28.72
CA ASN A 191 26.19 12.84 29.46
C ASN A 191 27.49 13.31 30.11
N ASP A 192 28.55 12.51 30.01
CA ASP A 192 29.89 12.88 30.45
C ASP A 192 30.81 12.93 29.22
N ILE A 193 30.94 14.13 28.66
CA ILE A 193 31.64 14.38 27.39
C ILE A 193 32.90 15.19 27.69
N SER A 194 34.04 14.63 27.30
CA SER A 194 35.35 15.30 27.30
C SER A 194 36.02 15.12 25.94
N ALA A 195 37.13 15.84 25.69
CA ALA A 195 37.79 15.86 24.38
C ALA A 195 38.23 14.47 23.88
N ASP A 196 38.69 13.61 24.79
CA ASP A 196 39.25 12.28 24.45
C ASP A 196 38.40 11.12 24.93
N LYS A 197 37.39 11.40 25.76
CA LYS A 197 36.60 10.38 26.44
C LYS A 197 35.15 10.79 26.58
N ILE A 198 34.24 9.90 26.20
CA ILE A 198 32.79 10.08 26.40
C ILE A 198 32.27 8.90 27.21
N ARG A 199 31.45 9.16 28.22
CA ARG A 199 30.83 8.12 29.05
C ARG A 199 29.32 8.30 29.13
N GLY A 200 28.67 7.19 29.44
CA GLY A 200 27.25 7.19 29.70
C GLY A 200 26.69 5.79 29.86
N THR A 201 25.41 5.65 29.57
CA THR A 201 24.66 4.41 29.78
C THR A 201 23.88 4.04 28.53
N ARG A 202 23.83 2.74 28.24
CA ARG A 202 22.95 2.16 27.23
C ARG A 202 21.93 1.27 27.91
N THR A 203 20.67 1.40 27.54
CA THR A 203 19.57 0.55 27.99
C THR A 203 18.99 -0.16 26.79
N ILE A 204 18.83 -1.48 26.90
CA ILE A 204 18.17 -2.32 25.92
C ILE A 204 16.90 -2.85 26.57
N ALA A 205 15.75 -2.53 25.98
CA ALA A 205 14.47 -3.09 26.33
C ALA A 205 14.01 -4.02 25.20
N VAL A 206 13.71 -5.27 25.55
CA VAL A 206 13.17 -6.28 24.65
C VAL A 206 11.98 -6.91 25.33
N ASP A 207 10.77 -6.68 24.81
CA ASP A 207 9.53 -7.20 25.39
C ASP A 207 9.43 -6.90 26.90
N ASN A 208 9.53 -7.92 27.77
CA ASN A 208 9.51 -7.78 29.25
C ASN A 208 10.90 -7.77 29.90
N CYS A 209 11.94 -7.60 29.08
CA CYS A 209 13.32 -7.73 29.47
C CYS A 209 14.06 -6.40 29.34
N MET A 210 14.93 -6.10 30.30
CA MET A 210 15.75 -4.91 30.35
C MET A 210 17.19 -5.25 30.75
N ALA A 211 18.13 -4.75 29.96
CA ALA A 211 19.56 -4.77 30.30
C ALA A 211 20.14 -3.36 30.22
N LYS A 212 20.97 -3.01 31.21
CA LYS A 212 21.73 -1.76 31.25
C LYS A 212 23.21 -2.04 31.09
N PHE A 213 23.86 -1.11 30.41
CA PHE A 213 25.27 -1.18 30.08
C PHE A 213 25.92 0.15 30.39
N SER A 214 27.11 0.10 30.97
CA SER A 214 28.04 1.23 30.98
C SER A 214 28.68 1.34 29.61
N VAL A 215 28.73 2.56 29.07
CA VAL A 215 29.37 2.87 27.80
C VAL A 215 30.54 3.80 28.06
N GLU A 216 31.69 3.44 27.54
CA GLU A 216 32.89 4.27 27.55
C GLU A 216 33.45 4.34 26.12
N LEU A 217 33.53 5.54 25.57
CA LEU A 217 34.08 5.81 24.26
C LEU A 217 35.41 6.53 24.42
N ILE A 218 36.43 6.06 23.74
CA ILE A 218 37.76 6.67 23.69
C ILE A 218 38.03 7.12 22.27
N ARG A 219 38.51 8.34 22.08
CA ARG A 219 38.76 8.87 20.75
C ARG A 219 39.82 8.02 20.05
N SER A 220 39.53 7.54 18.85
CA SER A 220 40.50 6.76 18.09
C SER A 220 41.61 7.71 17.64
N LYS A 221 42.79 7.61 18.25
CA LYS A 221 43.98 8.33 17.79
C LYS A 221 44.32 7.81 16.39
N LYS A 222 44.25 8.68 15.40
CA LYS A 222 44.80 8.42 14.07
C LYS A 222 46.31 8.53 14.11
#